data_AF-A0A3G3GHQ0-F1
#
_entry.id   AF-A0A3G3GHQ0-F1
#
_cell.length_a   1.000
_cell.length_b   1.000
_cell.length_c   1.000
_cell.angle_alpha   90.00
_cell.angle_beta   90.00
_cell.angle_gamma   90.00
#
_symmetry.space_group_name_H-M   'P 1'
#
loop_
_entity.id
_entity.type
_entity.pdbx_description
1 polymer ?
#
loop_
_entity_poly.entity_id
_entity_poly.type
_entity_poly.pdbx_seq_one_letter_code
_entity_poly.pdbx_strand_id
1 'polypeptide(L)'
;MKTFTSPEHFTFTNHFNQSLLKSRIAMMNKRKSNWKAVGKYGLFITSIWVCAAFTKPYRAKVAAQIVEQVPELEAVLTPKTKHETIFNDFIFEAPVRSSLDSTSFSDIQNPVVTNTDTQKYISATKYIIYKNDALYWLITPKTTMEDLVDMKKEFVKHNQTFEVSGFQLDPLNSFIISVEAKGNGCGYKSFIPDNYDKPVSSHGGYVSLTQKSCGTLDSQKMPDELKVLAQKDDQLAQVLRQKNRISYLEIKTSDSLGPGGSTSITKETLLKLAKPTPQNSLVKQSNYLNLTENDFLSIAKPRRNDIILLNGNPSTLEEVEKIHIKDFYSAIFKETWQENKLLRQHYILIFTEPLNP
;
A
#
# COMPACT_ATOMS: atom_id res chain seq x y z
N MET A 1 -12.40 52.99 -19.71
CA MET A 1 -11.03 53.01 -19.14
C MET A 1 -10.76 54.43 -18.65
N LYS A 2 -10.59 54.64 -17.34
CA LYS A 2 -10.14 55.93 -16.79
C LYS A 2 -8.65 55.82 -16.50
N THR A 3 -7.86 56.64 -17.17
CA THR A 3 -6.43 56.81 -16.93
C THR A 3 -6.22 57.71 -15.71
N PHE A 4 -5.55 57.20 -14.69
CA PHE A 4 -5.14 57.98 -13.52
C PHE A 4 -3.82 58.69 -13.83
N THR A 5 -3.87 60.02 -13.93
CA THR A 5 -2.74 60.93 -14.12
C THR A 5 -2.37 61.62 -12.81
N SER A 6 -1.48 61.01 -12.03
CA SER A 6 -0.63 61.70 -11.03
C SER A 6 0.33 60.70 -10.34
N PRO A 7 1.58 60.56 -10.81
CA PRO A 7 2.56 59.65 -10.19
C PRO A 7 3.21 60.22 -8.91
N GLU A 8 3.00 61.51 -8.60
CA GLU A 8 3.77 62.23 -7.57
C GLU A 8 3.24 62.06 -6.14
N HIS A 9 2.15 61.30 -5.94
CA HIS A 9 1.57 61.02 -4.62
C HIS A 9 1.93 59.63 -4.06
N PHE A 10 2.78 58.84 -4.73
CA PHE A 10 3.26 57.57 -4.21
C PHE A 10 4.67 57.71 -3.63
N THR A 11 4.77 58.38 -2.48
CA THR A 11 5.92 58.22 -1.59
C THR A 11 5.84 56.84 -0.93
N PHE A 12 6.55 55.86 -1.50
CA PHE A 12 6.85 54.61 -0.82
C PHE A 12 7.75 54.90 0.39
N THR A 13 7.14 55.28 1.51
CA THR A 13 7.82 55.31 2.80
C THR A 13 8.10 53.87 3.19
N ASN A 14 9.36 53.49 3.01
CA ASN A 14 9.90 52.17 3.27
C ASN A 14 9.99 51.93 4.79
N HIS A 15 8.85 51.85 5.47
CA HIS A 15 8.77 51.41 6.86
C HIS A 15 8.83 49.88 6.90
N PHE A 16 9.99 49.31 6.55
CA PHE A 16 10.31 47.94 6.92
C PHE A 16 10.31 47.87 8.45
N ASN A 17 9.21 47.34 8.97
CA ASN A 17 8.86 47.32 10.38
C ASN A 17 9.91 46.49 11.13
N GLN A 18 10.82 47.13 11.87
CA GLN A 18 11.88 46.49 12.67
C GLN A 18 11.34 45.39 13.60
N SER A 19 10.05 45.43 13.93
CA SER A 19 9.35 44.41 14.71
C SER A 19 9.33 43.03 14.02
N LEU A 20 9.25 42.96 12.68
CA LEU A 20 9.24 41.69 11.94
C LEU A 20 10.61 41.01 11.95
N LEU A 21 11.68 41.80 11.84
CA LEU A 21 13.06 41.30 11.95
C LEU A 21 13.36 40.80 13.37
N LYS A 22 12.95 41.54 14.40
CA LYS A 22 13.07 41.09 15.81
C LYS A 22 12.27 39.81 16.08
N SER A 23 11.06 39.70 15.54
CA SER A 23 10.24 38.49 15.65
C SER A 23 10.92 37.26 15.02
N ARG A 24 11.53 37.42 13.84
CA ARG A 24 12.22 36.33 13.14
C ARG A 24 13.48 35.87 13.88
N ILE A 25 14.28 36.81 14.40
CA ILE A 25 15.47 36.49 15.20
C ILE A 25 15.06 35.79 16.52
N ALA A 26 13.99 36.25 17.18
CA ALA A 26 13.48 35.62 18.38
C ALA A 26 12.95 34.19 18.14
N MET A 27 12.32 33.93 16.99
CA MET A 27 11.91 32.56 16.61
C MET A 27 13.09 31.65 16.26
N MET A 28 14.15 32.18 15.64
CA MET A 28 15.36 31.39 15.35
C MET A 28 16.18 31.05 16.60
N ASN A 29 16.16 31.91 17.63
CA ASN A 29 16.87 31.68 18.90
C ASN A 29 16.06 30.92 19.97
N LYS A 30 14.82 30.49 19.68
CA LYS A 30 14.08 29.61 20.58
C LYS A 30 14.69 28.20 20.58
N ARG A 31 15.66 27.98 21.47
CA ARG A 31 16.21 26.66 21.78
C ARG A 31 15.05 25.75 22.21
N LYS A 32 14.70 24.76 21.37
CA LYS A 32 13.65 23.78 21.68
C LYS A 32 14.06 23.05 22.97
N SER A 33 13.29 23.26 24.04
CA SER A 33 13.55 22.62 25.33
C SER A 33 13.26 21.12 25.22
N ASN A 34 14.32 20.31 25.22
CA ASN A 34 14.25 18.85 25.21
C ASN A 34 13.68 18.27 26.52
N TRP A 35 13.46 19.10 27.54
CA TRP A 35 13.02 18.61 28.86
C TRP A 35 11.59 18.08 28.85
N LYS A 36 10.73 18.64 27.98
CA LYS A 36 9.36 18.12 27.77
C LYS A 36 9.34 16.78 27.03
N ALA A 37 10.39 16.43 26.28
CA ALA A 37 10.49 15.14 25.62
C ALA A 37 10.86 14.04 26.63
N VAL A 38 11.84 14.29 27.50
CA VAL A 38 12.26 13.33 28.54
C VAL A 38 11.10 12.96 29.47
N GLY A 39 10.28 13.93 29.89
CA GLY A 39 9.11 13.65 30.73
C GLY A 39 8.06 12.75 30.05
N LYS A 40 7.86 12.90 28.73
CA LYS A 40 6.90 12.08 27.98
C LYS A 40 7.37 10.63 27.84
N TYR A 41 8.65 10.40 27.60
CA TYR A 41 9.20 9.04 27.47
C TYR A 41 9.34 8.33 28.81
N GLY A 42 9.66 9.05 29.89
CA GLY A 42 9.71 8.46 31.24
C GLY A 42 8.37 7.88 31.69
N LEU A 43 7.27 8.60 31.43
CA LEU A 43 5.90 8.16 31.78
C LEU A 43 5.47 6.93 30.97
N PHE A 44 5.98 6.79 29.74
CA PHE A 44 5.70 5.63 28.90
C PHE A 44 6.41 4.36 29.41
N ILE A 45 7.68 4.49 29.83
CA ILE A 45 8.45 3.36 30.38
C ILE A 45 7.85 2.87 31.70
N THR A 46 7.42 3.77 32.58
CA THR A 46 6.76 3.38 33.84
C THR A 46 5.43 2.69 33.60
N SER A 47 4.64 3.16 32.63
CA SER A 47 3.40 2.50 32.21
C SER A 47 3.62 1.05 31.76
N ILE A 48 4.61 0.81 30.89
CA ILE A 48 4.98 -0.53 30.44
C ILE A 48 5.42 -1.42 31.62
N TRP A 49 6.20 -0.87 32.55
CA TRP A 49 6.69 -1.63 33.70
C TRP A 49 5.56 -2.02 34.65
N VAL A 50 4.58 -1.13 34.87
CA VAL A 50 3.37 -1.41 35.64
C VAL A 50 2.55 -2.50 34.94
N CYS A 51 2.32 -2.41 33.62
CA CYS A 51 1.63 -3.46 32.87
C CYS A 51 2.35 -4.82 32.94
N ALA A 52 3.70 -4.83 32.90
CA ALA A 52 4.49 -6.05 33.06
C ALA A 52 4.39 -6.64 34.48
N ALA A 53 4.41 -5.81 35.51
CA ALA A 53 4.25 -6.24 36.90
C ALA A 53 2.86 -6.84 37.17
N PHE A 54 1.82 -6.25 36.59
CA PHE A 54 0.45 -6.76 36.72
C PHE A 54 0.19 -8.03 35.92
N THR A 55 0.88 -8.28 34.80
CA THR A 55 0.67 -9.52 34.03
C THR A 55 1.41 -10.73 34.61
N LYS A 56 2.51 -10.53 35.35
CA LYS A 56 3.31 -11.60 35.95
C LYS A 56 2.52 -12.57 36.87
N PRO A 57 1.65 -12.12 37.81
CA PRO A 57 0.88 -13.04 38.66
C PRO A 57 -0.28 -13.74 37.95
N TYR A 58 -0.77 -13.21 36.82
CA TYR A 58 -1.90 -13.81 36.08
C TYR A 58 -1.47 -14.89 35.10
N ARG A 59 -0.21 -14.89 34.64
CA ARG A 59 0.30 -15.93 33.72
C ARG A 59 0.20 -17.33 34.30
N ALA A 60 0.54 -17.50 35.58
CA ALA A 60 0.46 -18.81 36.23
C ALA A 60 -0.99 -19.31 36.38
N LYS A 61 -1.93 -18.41 36.73
CA LYS A 61 -3.35 -18.75 36.85
C LYS A 61 -3.99 -19.09 35.51
N VAL A 62 -3.69 -18.29 34.47
CA VAL A 62 -4.20 -18.53 33.11
C VAL A 62 -3.61 -19.82 32.52
N ALA A 63 -2.31 -20.08 32.73
CA ALA A 63 -1.69 -21.33 32.29
C ALA A 63 -2.32 -22.55 32.98
N ALA A 64 -2.56 -22.49 34.29
CA ALA A 64 -3.24 -23.56 35.02
C ALA A 64 -4.68 -23.79 34.51
N GLN A 65 -5.42 -22.71 34.26
CA GLN A 65 -6.81 -22.77 33.78
C GLN A 65 -6.91 -23.29 32.33
N ILE A 66 -5.90 -23.05 31.49
CA ILE A 66 -5.81 -23.58 30.12
C ILE A 66 -5.48 -25.07 30.13
N VAL A 67 -4.57 -25.51 31.01
CA VAL A 67 -4.21 -26.94 31.16
C VAL A 67 -5.41 -27.76 31.67
N GLU A 68 -6.22 -27.20 32.57
CA GLU A 68 -7.42 -27.87 33.08
C GLU A 68 -8.51 -28.05 32.00
N GLN A 69 -8.67 -27.08 31.09
CA GLN A 69 -9.69 -27.16 30.02
C GLN A 69 -9.26 -28.00 28.82
N VAL A 70 -7.95 -28.18 28.58
CA VAL A 70 -7.41 -28.92 27.44
C VAL A 70 -6.13 -29.67 27.85
N PRO A 71 -6.24 -30.94 28.31
CA PRO A 71 -5.09 -31.70 28.84
C PRO A 71 -4.02 -32.03 27.78
N GLU A 72 -4.34 -31.90 26.48
CA GLU A 72 -3.39 -32.12 25.38
C GLU A 72 -2.28 -31.03 25.27
N LEU A 73 -2.42 -29.90 25.97
CA LEU A 73 -1.47 -28.77 25.90
C LEU A 73 -0.34 -28.82 26.95
N GLU A 74 -0.32 -29.79 27.87
CA GLU A 74 0.75 -29.93 28.88
C GLU A 74 2.16 -30.07 28.26
N ALA A 75 2.24 -30.74 27.11
CA ALA A 75 3.50 -30.97 26.39
C ALA A 75 4.08 -29.71 25.72
N VAL A 76 3.26 -28.66 25.53
CA VAL A 76 3.68 -27.39 24.89
C VAL A 76 3.99 -26.32 25.94
N LEU A 77 3.35 -26.39 27.11
CA LEU A 77 3.50 -25.40 28.19
C LEU A 77 4.61 -25.74 29.18
N THR A 78 5.15 -26.96 29.16
CA THR A 78 6.34 -27.31 29.92
C THR A 78 7.58 -26.65 29.30
N PRO A 79 8.31 -25.79 30.05
CA PRO A 79 9.52 -25.18 29.52
C PRO A 79 10.57 -26.27 29.27
N LYS A 80 10.84 -26.57 27.99
CA LYS A 80 12.01 -27.37 27.60
C LYS A 80 13.27 -26.71 28.17
N THR A 81 13.92 -27.40 29.09
CA THR A 81 15.26 -27.07 29.57
C THR A 81 16.19 -26.99 28.38
N LYS A 82 16.54 -25.75 28.02
CA LYS A 82 17.39 -25.45 26.87
C LYS A 82 18.82 -25.83 27.26
N HIS A 83 19.36 -26.87 26.66
CA HIS A 83 20.81 -27.10 26.67
C HIS A 83 21.49 -25.89 26.03
N GLU A 84 22.46 -25.32 26.74
CA GLU A 84 23.32 -24.24 26.27
C GLU A 84 24.13 -24.70 25.06
N THR A 85 23.73 -24.26 23.87
CA THR A 85 24.66 -24.15 22.76
C THR A 85 25.39 -22.83 22.92
N ILE A 86 26.66 -22.93 23.28
CA ILE A 86 27.66 -21.85 23.25
C ILE A 86 27.58 -21.20 21.86
N PHE A 87 27.11 -19.96 21.82
CA PHE A 87 27.17 -19.13 20.63
C PHE A 87 28.62 -18.70 20.44
N ASN A 88 29.22 -19.06 19.31
CA ASN A 88 30.46 -18.42 18.87
C ASN A 88 30.15 -16.95 18.61
N ASP A 89 30.82 -16.10 19.38
CA ASP A 89 30.77 -14.66 19.28
C ASP A 89 31.13 -14.21 17.85
N PHE A 90 30.22 -13.46 17.24
CA PHE A 90 30.53 -12.65 16.08
C PHE A 90 31.52 -11.57 16.53
N ILE A 91 32.80 -11.77 16.20
CA ILE A 91 33.80 -10.71 16.28
C ILE A 91 33.45 -9.68 15.22
N PHE A 92 33.04 -8.50 15.69
CA PHE A 92 32.88 -7.30 14.88
C PHE A 92 34.27 -6.77 14.55
N GLU A 93 34.84 -7.14 13.40
CA GLU A 93 36.07 -6.52 12.92
C GLU A 93 35.79 -5.07 12.47
N ALA A 94 36.45 -4.13 13.13
CA ALA A 94 36.44 -2.72 12.80
C ALA A 94 37.15 -2.47 11.44
N PRO A 95 36.79 -1.40 10.70
CA PRO A 95 37.33 -1.16 9.37
C PRO A 95 38.79 -0.69 9.43
N VAL A 96 39.71 -1.49 8.89
CA VAL A 96 41.11 -1.09 8.72
C VAL A 96 41.22 -0.17 7.50
N ARG A 97 41.57 1.09 7.77
CA ARG A 97 42.15 2.04 6.82
C ARG A 97 43.60 1.63 6.49
N SER A 98 44.07 2.08 5.31
CA SER A 98 45.44 2.07 4.75
C SER A 98 45.68 0.92 3.77
N SER A 99 46.36 1.03 2.64
CA SER A 99 47.04 2.12 1.92
C SER A 99 47.53 1.51 0.60
N LEU A 100 47.94 2.34 -0.37
CA LEU A 100 48.74 1.91 -1.52
C LEU A 100 49.96 1.08 -1.06
N ASP A 101 50.29 0.00 -1.77
CA ASP A 101 51.47 0.02 -2.66
C ASP A 101 51.60 -1.26 -3.51
N SER A 102 52.12 -1.01 -4.70
CA SER A 102 52.60 -1.88 -5.77
C SER A 102 53.54 -3.01 -5.33
N THR A 103 53.46 -4.19 -5.97
CA THR A 103 54.48 -4.70 -6.92
C THR A 103 54.19 -6.13 -7.42
N SER A 104 54.35 -6.29 -8.74
CA SER A 104 54.80 -7.47 -9.50
C SER A 104 54.05 -8.80 -9.42
N PHE A 105 53.34 -9.13 -10.51
CA PHE A 105 53.69 -10.30 -11.32
C PHE A 105 53.69 -9.90 -12.80
N SER A 106 54.82 -10.15 -13.45
CA SER A 106 55.12 -9.87 -14.85
C SER A 106 54.65 -10.99 -15.77
N ASP A 107 54.35 -10.57 -17.01
CA ASP A 107 54.55 -11.27 -18.28
C ASP A 107 53.83 -12.59 -18.56
N ILE A 108 52.74 -12.48 -19.34
CA ILE A 108 52.64 -13.14 -20.66
C ILE A 108 52.01 -12.15 -21.65
N GLN A 109 52.82 -11.63 -22.59
CA GLN A 109 52.36 -11.02 -23.84
C GLN A 109 52.05 -12.12 -24.85
N ASN A 110 50.84 -12.16 -25.43
CA ASN A 110 50.61 -11.69 -26.80
C ASN A 110 49.15 -11.87 -27.28
N PRO A 111 48.73 -11.10 -28.30
CA PRO A 111 47.33 -10.79 -28.60
C PRO A 111 46.71 -11.77 -29.61
N VAL A 112 45.45 -12.13 -29.39
CA VAL A 112 44.59 -12.63 -30.46
C VAL A 112 43.25 -11.91 -30.35
N VAL A 113 43.07 -11.00 -31.30
CA VAL A 113 41.80 -10.37 -31.63
C VAL A 113 40.91 -11.41 -32.32
N THR A 114 39.60 -11.26 -32.11
CA THR A 114 38.46 -11.91 -32.77
C THR A 114 38.23 -13.39 -32.45
N ASN A 115 37.33 -13.64 -31.49
CA ASN A 115 35.96 -13.99 -31.84
C ASN A 115 35.02 -13.55 -30.71
N THR A 116 33.99 -12.79 -31.08
CA THR A 116 32.88 -12.38 -30.24
C THR A 116 32.21 -13.59 -29.62
N ASP A 117 32.64 -13.95 -28.42
CA ASP A 117 31.94 -14.87 -27.56
C ASP A 117 30.71 -14.11 -27.04
N THR A 118 29.58 -14.29 -27.71
CA THR A 118 28.26 -13.91 -27.20
C THR A 118 28.00 -14.72 -25.94
N GLN A 119 28.62 -14.32 -24.83
CA GLN A 119 28.17 -14.71 -23.50
C GLN A 119 26.74 -14.21 -23.40
N LYS A 120 25.80 -15.12 -23.64
CA LYS A 120 24.37 -14.90 -23.46
C LYS A 120 24.16 -14.68 -21.97
N TYR A 121 24.25 -13.43 -21.53
CA TYR A 121 23.95 -13.05 -20.16
C TYR A 121 22.54 -13.57 -19.83
N ILE A 122 22.44 -14.43 -18.82
CA ILE A 122 21.17 -14.97 -18.33
C ILE A 122 20.83 -14.16 -17.08
N SER A 123 19.70 -13.46 -17.12
CA SER A 123 19.19 -12.75 -15.95
C SER A 123 18.56 -13.73 -14.94
N ALA A 124 18.68 -13.43 -13.65
CA ALA A 124 17.94 -14.13 -12.61
C ALA A 124 16.45 -13.75 -12.57
N THR A 125 16.05 -12.65 -13.21
CA THR A 125 14.66 -12.18 -13.23
C THR A 125 14.08 -12.20 -14.65
N LYS A 126 12.81 -12.60 -14.75
CA LYS A 126 12.05 -12.58 -16.01
C LYS A 126 11.82 -11.17 -16.58
N TYR A 127 12.04 -10.13 -15.77
CA TYR A 127 11.82 -8.74 -16.14
C TYR A 127 13.06 -8.06 -16.74
N ILE A 128 14.20 -8.76 -16.81
CA ILE A 128 15.43 -8.25 -17.41
C ILE A 128 15.89 -9.19 -18.52
N ILE A 129 16.24 -8.61 -19.66
CA ILE A 129 16.81 -9.34 -20.80
C ILE A 129 18.03 -8.61 -21.31
N TYR A 130 19.07 -9.38 -21.60
CA TYR A 130 20.27 -8.89 -22.24
C TYR A 130 20.20 -9.14 -23.74
N LYS A 131 20.30 -8.08 -24.54
CA LYS A 131 20.26 -8.17 -26.00
C LYS A 131 21.09 -7.02 -26.58
N ASN A 132 21.85 -7.30 -27.65
CA ASN A 132 22.62 -6.27 -28.37
C ASN A 132 23.48 -5.38 -27.45
N ASP A 133 24.16 -6.00 -26.46
CA ASP A 133 25.00 -5.28 -25.50
C ASP A 133 24.26 -4.19 -24.69
N ALA A 134 22.97 -4.41 -24.47
CA ALA A 134 22.13 -3.63 -23.60
C ALA A 134 21.34 -4.53 -22.64
N LEU A 135 21.12 -4.01 -21.44
CA LEU A 135 20.22 -4.54 -20.43
C LEU A 135 18.86 -3.86 -20.63
N TYR A 136 17.87 -4.62 -21.06
CA TYR A 136 16.47 -4.21 -21.14
C TYR A 136 15.77 -4.60 -19.84
N TRP A 137 14.94 -3.70 -19.31
CA TRP A 137 14.18 -3.92 -18.08
C TRP A 137 12.71 -3.58 -18.31
N LEU A 138 11.82 -4.27 -17.60
CA LEU A 138 10.37 -4.10 -17.69
C LEU A 138 9.75 -4.06 -16.30
N ILE A 139 8.86 -3.11 -16.05
CA ILE A 139 7.98 -3.09 -14.88
C ILE A 139 6.55 -3.25 -15.39
N THR A 140 5.86 -4.27 -14.90
CA THR A 140 4.46 -4.58 -15.22
C THR A 140 3.59 -4.31 -13.99
N PRO A 141 2.25 -4.29 -14.11
CA PRO A 141 1.35 -4.23 -12.97
C PRO A 141 1.53 -5.35 -11.95
N LYS A 142 2.15 -6.46 -12.35
CA LYS A 142 2.35 -7.65 -11.52
C LYS A 142 3.77 -7.77 -10.97
N THR A 143 4.65 -6.82 -11.28
CA THR A 143 5.99 -6.76 -10.68
C THR A 143 5.87 -6.64 -9.16
N THR A 144 6.59 -7.47 -8.43
CA THR A 144 6.61 -7.49 -6.97
C THR A 144 7.80 -6.70 -6.43
N MET A 145 7.83 -6.44 -5.12
CA MET A 145 8.99 -5.82 -4.48
C MET A 145 10.24 -6.72 -4.57
N GLU A 146 10.06 -8.04 -4.49
CA GLU A 146 11.15 -9.01 -4.66
C GLU A 146 11.76 -8.92 -6.07
N ASP A 147 10.90 -8.84 -7.09
CA ASP A 147 11.35 -8.64 -8.47
C ASP A 147 12.17 -7.36 -8.63
N LEU A 148 11.75 -6.24 -8.00
CA LEU A 148 12.48 -4.97 -8.06
C LEU A 148 13.85 -5.06 -7.36
N VAL A 149 13.93 -5.82 -6.27
CA VAL A 149 15.20 -6.09 -5.58
C VAL A 149 16.13 -6.90 -6.47
N ASP A 150 15.61 -7.91 -7.17
CA ASP A 150 16.40 -8.73 -8.08
C ASP A 150 16.83 -7.94 -9.31
N MET A 151 15.97 -7.07 -9.85
CA MET A 151 16.34 -6.12 -10.89
C MET A 151 17.51 -5.24 -10.44
N LYS A 152 17.46 -4.69 -9.21
CA LYS A 152 18.55 -3.89 -8.67
C LYS A 152 19.87 -4.67 -8.59
N LYS A 153 19.83 -5.95 -8.17
CA LYS A 153 21.02 -6.81 -8.14
C LYS A 153 21.61 -7.00 -9.54
N GLU A 154 20.78 -7.21 -10.57
CA GLU A 154 21.25 -7.35 -11.96
C GLU A 154 21.95 -6.09 -12.47
N PHE A 155 21.43 -4.90 -12.19
CA PHE A 155 22.10 -3.65 -12.58
C PHE A 155 23.47 -3.50 -11.91
N VAL A 156 23.57 -3.85 -10.62
CA VAL A 156 24.83 -3.75 -9.86
C VAL A 156 25.92 -4.66 -10.44
N LYS A 157 25.58 -5.84 -10.99
CA LYS A 157 26.55 -6.75 -11.64
C LYS A 157 27.32 -6.08 -12.78
N HIS A 158 26.73 -5.06 -13.40
CA HIS A 158 27.33 -4.33 -14.52
C HIS A 158 27.76 -2.91 -14.16
N ASN A 159 27.94 -2.62 -12.86
CA ASN A 159 28.26 -1.28 -12.35
C ASN A 159 27.22 -0.21 -12.77
N GLN A 160 25.96 -0.63 -12.96
CA GLN A 160 24.83 0.26 -13.28
C GLN A 160 23.97 0.48 -12.04
N THR A 161 23.16 1.54 -12.05
CA THR A 161 22.23 1.87 -10.96
C THR A 161 20.77 1.63 -11.37
N PHE A 162 19.99 1.07 -10.45
CA PHE A 162 18.54 0.97 -10.55
C PHE A 162 17.92 1.46 -9.25
N GLU A 163 17.07 2.47 -9.34
CA GLU A 163 16.44 3.15 -8.21
C GLU A 163 14.93 3.11 -8.35
N VAL A 164 14.23 2.79 -7.28
CA VAL A 164 12.77 2.88 -7.18
C VAL A 164 12.44 3.90 -6.11
N SER A 165 11.92 5.05 -6.50
CA SER A 165 11.57 6.17 -5.61
C SER A 165 10.10 6.19 -5.22
N GLY A 166 9.25 5.46 -5.94
CA GLY A 166 7.82 5.35 -5.66
C GLY A 166 7.28 3.97 -6.01
N PHE A 167 6.47 3.40 -5.13
CA PHE A 167 5.80 2.12 -5.34
C PHE A 167 4.50 2.12 -4.55
N GLN A 168 3.38 1.91 -5.23
CA GLN A 168 2.05 1.88 -4.63
C GLN A 168 1.23 0.77 -5.26
N LEU A 169 0.66 -0.07 -4.40
CA LEU A 169 -0.30 -1.10 -4.77
C LEU A 169 -1.72 -0.55 -4.70
N ASP A 170 -2.65 -1.20 -5.39
CA ASP A 170 -4.07 -0.99 -5.21
C ASP A 170 -4.51 -1.34 -3.77
N PRO A 171 -5.69 -0.88 -3.31
CA PRO A 171 -6.18 -1.16 -1.96
C PRO A 171 -6.30 -2.64 -1.60
N LEU A 172 -6.40 -3.54 -2.59
CA LEU A 172 -6.49 -4.98 -2.40
C LEU A 172 -5.13 -5.69 -2.57
N ASN A 173 -4.03 -4.94 -2.75
CA ASN A 173 -2.68 -5.44 -2.97
C ASN A 173 -2.56 -6.49 -4.11
N SER A 174 -3.41 -6.35 -5.13
CA SER A 174 -3.50 -7.22 -6.31
C SER A 174 -2.55 -6.79 -7.44
N PHE A 175 -2.30 -5.50 -7.64
CA PHE A 175 -1.42 -4.96 -8.69
C PHE A 175 -0.90 -3.56 -8.36
N ILE A 176 0.13 -3.12 -9.09
CA ILE A 176 0.70 -1.77 -8.98
C ILE A 176 -0.22 -0.74 -9.62
N ILE A 177 -0.49 0.36 -8.91
CA ILE A 177 -1.22 1.54 -9.42
C ILE A 177 -0.33 2.77 -9.61
N SER A 178 0.85 2.80 -8.97
CA SER A 178 1.85 3.85 -9.19
C SER A 178 3.26 3.31 -8.95
N VAL A 179 4.18 3.68 -9.84
CA VAL A 179 5.60 3.33 -9.73
C VAL A 179 6.47 4.44 -10.30
N GLU A 180 7.56 4.75 -9.62
CA GLU A 180 8.61 5.63 -10.08
C GLU A 180 9.94 4.89 -9.98
N ALA A 181 10.56 4.62 -11.13
CA ALA A 181 11.79 3.84 -11.24
C ALA A 181 12.76 4.46 -12.26
N LYS A 182 14.07 4.34 -12.01
CA LYS A 182 15.13 4.89 -12.86
C LYS A 182 16.25 3.88 -13.04
N GLY A 183 16.64 3.64 -14.29
CA GLY A 183 17.84 2.88 -14.65
C GLY A 183 18.93 3.81 -15.20
N ASN A 184 20.07 3.90 -14.51
CA ASN A 184 21.19 4.77 -14.86
C ASN A 184 20.79 6.23 -15.20
N GLY A 185 19.86 6.79 -14.41
CA GLY A 185 19.32 8.14 -14.60
C GLY A 185 18.14 8.26 -15.57
N CYS A 186 17.91 7.28 -16.45
CA CYS A 186 16.73 7.24 -17.31
C CYS A 186 15.53 6.69 -16.55
N GLY A 187 14.52 7.54 -16.35
CA GLY A 187 13.42 7.28 -15.44
C GLY A 187 12.07 7.14 -16.11
N TYR A 188 11.25 6.25 -15.53
CA TYR A 188 9.82 6.18 -15.77
C TYR A 188 9.07 6.57 -14.50
N LYS A 189 8.01 7.37 -14.68
CA LYS A 189 7.05 7.68 -13.64
C LYS A 189 5.65 7.41 -14.16
N SER A 190 4.99 6.41 -13.60
CA SER A 190 3.55 6.24 -13.71
C SER A 190 2.92 6.69 -12.43
N PHE A 191 2.23 7.82 -12.48
CA PHE A 191 1.34 8.26 -11.42
C PHE A 191 -0.03 8.49 -12.04
N ILE A 192 -1.04 7.77 -11.55
CA ILE A 192 -2.43 8.03 -11.91
C ILE A 192 -3.08 8.63 -10.67
N PRO A 193 -3.17 9.98 -10.58
CA PRO A 193 -3.97 10.59 -9.54
C PRO A 193 -5.41 10.08 -9.65
N ASP A 194 -6.03 9.82 -8.51
CA ASP A 194 -7.47 9.58 -8.36
C ASP A 194 -8.03 8.25 -8.90
N ASN A 195 -7.21 7.33 -9.44
CA ASN A 195 -7.65 5.99 -9.85
C ASN A 195 -7.00 4.89 -8.99
N TYR A 196 -7.64 4.57 -7.87
CA TYR A 196 -7.25 3.50 -6.95
C TYR A 196 -7.35 2.08 -7.54
N ASP A 197 -8.06 1.92 -8.65
CA ASP A 197 -8.42 0.62 -9.22
C ASP A 197 -7.83 0.39 -10.61
N LYS A 198 -7.06 1.33 -11.18
CA LYS A 198 -6.50 1.19 -12.53
C LYS A 198 -5.04 0.73 -12.47
N PRO A 199 -4.71 -0.46 -13.01
CA PRO A 199 -3.33 -0.90 -13.13
C PRO A 199 -2.47 0.11 -13.90
N VAL A 200 -1.20 0.24 -13.52
CA VAL A 200 -0.21 0.96 -14.35
C VAL A 200 -0.12 0.32 -15.73
N SER A 201 0.36 1.05 -16.73
CA SER A 201 0.72 0.41 -17.99
C SER A 201 2.11 -0.20 -17.85
N SER A 202 2.31 -1.40 -18.40
CA SER A 202 3.64 -1.99 -18.48
C SER A 202 4.60 -1.04 -19.22
N HIS A 203 5.74 -0.77 -18.60
CA HIS A 203 6.73 0.16 -19.12
C HIS A 203 8.13 -0.31 -18.76
N GLY A 204 9.12 0.11 -19.53
CA GLY A 204 10.49 -0.15 -19.12
C GLY A 204 11.51 0.73 -19.80
N GLY A 205 12.70 0.20 -19.95
CA GLY A 205 13.77 0.90 -20.66
C GLY A 205 14.94 -0.02 -20.96
N TYR A 206 16.03 0.61 -21.36
CA TYR A 206 17.29 -0.07 -21.56
C TYR A 206 18.44 0.75 -21.02
N VAL A 207 19.54 0.06 -20.71
CA VAL A 207 20.84 0.66 -20.41
C VAL A 207 21.88 -0.10 -21.23
N SER A 208 22.66 0.63 -22.04
CA SER A 208 23.78 0.02 -22.76
C SER A 208 24.89 -0.36 -21.77
N LEU A 209 25.50 -1.53 -21.99
CA LEU A 209 26.57 -2.03 -21.13
C LEU A 209 27.93 -1.46 -21.52
N THR A 210 28.20 -1.24 -22.82
CA THR A 210 29.45 -0.62 -23.28
C THR A 210 29.36 0.89 -23.44
N GLN A 211 28.20 1.42 -23.82
CA GLN A 211 28.00 2.84 -24.04
C GLN A 211 27.30 3.46 -22.84
N LYS A 212 27.61 4.72 -22.52
CA LYS A 212 26.88 5.50 -21.50
C LYS A 212 25.53 6.00 -22.07
N SER A 213 24.70 5.08 -22.54
CA SER A 213 23.37 5.38 -23.06
C SER A 213 22.29 4.63 -22.28
N CYS A 214 21.16 5.30 -22.08
CA CYS A 214 19.96 4.71 -21.53
C CYS A 214 18.73 5.33 -22.20
N GLY A 215 17.60 4.66 -22.10
CA GLY A 215 16.34 5.18 -22.63
C GLY A 215 15.15 4.51 -22.00
N THR A 216 14.00 5.15 -22.12
CA THR A 216 12.70 4.57 -21.78
C THR A 216 12.07 3.97 -23.02
N LEU A 217 11.37 2.86 -22.85
CA LEU A 217 10.69 2.14 -23.92
C LEU A 217 9.26 1.86 -23.47
N ASP A 218 8.32 2.16 -24.37
CA ASP A 218 6.99 1.58 -24.28
C ASP A 218 7.07 0.06 -24.46
N SER A 219 6.04 -0.65 -24.01
CA SER A 219 5.98 -2.12 -24.11
C SER A 219 6.01 -2.63 -25.55
N GLN A 220 5.72 -1.80 -26.57
CA GLN A 220 5.70 -2.21 -27.97
C GLN A 220 7.10 -2.23 -28.60
N LYS A 221 8.01 -1.40 -28.10
CA LYS A 221 9.41 -1.29 -28.54
C LYS A 221 10.38 -2.16 -27.71
N MET A 222 9.83 -2.98 -26.81
CA MET A 222 10.60 -3.95 -26.04
C MET A 222 11.00 -5.17 -26.88
N PRO A 223 12.05 -5.90 -26.45
CA PRO A 223 12.29 -7.28 -26.91
C PRO A 223 11.01 -8.11 -26.83
N ASP A 224 10.81 -9.01 -27.82
CA ASP A 224 9.58 -9.78 -27.97
C ASP A 224 9.21 -10.57 -26.71
N GLU A 225 10.21 -11.10 -26.00
CA GLU A 225 10.02 -11.85 -24.77
C GLU A 225 9.43 -10.97 -23.65
N LEU A 226 9.93 -9.74 -23.49
CA LEU A 226 9.39 -8.77 -22.53
C LEU A 226 8.03 -8.25 -22.97
N LYS A 227 7.79 -8.10 -24.28
CA LYS A 227 6.50 -7.68 -24.82
C LYS A 227 5.40 -8.71 -24.54
N VAL A 228 5.68 -9.99 -24.73
CA VAL A 228 4.75 -11.09 -24.41
C VAL A 228 4.46 -11.11 -22.91
N LEU A 229 5.49 -10.95 -22.08
CA LEU A 229 5.33 -10.86 -20.62
C LEU A 229 4.45 -9.68 -20.20
N ALA A 230 4.71 -8.48 -20.74
CA ALA A 230 3.94 -7.27 -20.49
C ALA A 230 2.45 -7.48 -20.81
N GLN A 231 2.15 -8.01 -22.00
CA GLN A 231 0.77 -8.25 -22.43
C GLN A 231 0.05 -9.24 -21.51
N LYS A 232 0.72 -10.31 -21.10
CA LYS A 232 0.16 -11.31 -20.19
C LYS A 232 -0.13 -10.70 -18.82
N ASP A 233 0.82 -9.98 -18.23
CA ASP A 233 0.66 -9.38 -16.91
C ASP A 233 -0.39 -8.26 -16.92
N ASP A 234 -0.45 -7.45 -17.98
CA ASP A 234 -1.48 -6.44 -18.18
C ASP A 234 -2.88 -7.08 -18.25
N GLN A 235 -3.05 -8.15 -19.02
CA GLN A 235 -4.32 -8.89 -19.10
C GLN A 235 -4.73 -9.48 -17.75
N LEU A 236 -3.79 -10.10 -17.02
CA LEU A 236 -4.06 -10.66 -15.69
C LEU A 236 -4.49 -9.57 -14.71
N ALA A 237 -3.85 -8.41 -14.74
CA ALA A 237 -4.23 -7.27 -13.89
C ALA A 237 -5.62 -6.73 -14.25
N GLN A 238 -5.97 -6.65 -15.54
CA GLN A 238 -7.31 -6.25 -15.97
C GLN A 238 -8.39 -7.25 -15.52
N VAL A 239 -8.14 -8.55 -15.63
CA VAL A 239 -9.07 -9.59 -15.17
C VAL A 239 -9.26 -9.51 -13.65
N LEU A 240 -8.19 -9.32 -12.89
CA LEU A 240 -8.26 -9.13 -11.44
C LEU A 240 -9.05 -7.86 -11.08
N ARG A 241 -8.81 -6.76 -11.80
CA ARG A 241 -9.58 -5.52 -11.63
C ARG A 241 -11.07 -5.74 -11.85
N GLN A 242 -11.44 -6.38 -12.95
CA GLN A 242 -12.84 -6.67 -13.28
C GLN A 242 -13.49 -7.58 -12.23
N LYS A 243 -12.79 -8.63 -11.83
CA LYS A 243 -13.24 -9.56 -10.78
C LYS A 243 -13.52 -8.84 -9.46
N ASN A 244 -12.68 -7.88 -9.09
CA ASN A 244 -12.77 -7.16 -7.81
C ASN A 244 -13.47 -5.79 -7.94
N ARG A 245 -14.18 -5.53 -9.05
CA ARG A 245 -14.76 -4.21 -9.35
C ARG A 245 -15.66 -3.68 -8.22
N ILE A 246 -16.49 -4.56 -7.64
CA ILE A 246 -17.40 -4.15 -6.56
C ILE A 246 -16.63 -3.82 -5.28
N SER A 247 -15.59 -4.58 -4.92
CA SER A 247 -14.73 -4.25 -3.78
C SER A 247 -14.01 -2.90 -3.93
N TYR A 248 -13.55 -2.55 -5.14
CA TYR A 248 -13.01 -1.21 -5.37
C TYR A 248 -14.08 -0.12 -5.23
N LEU A 249 -15.31 -0.39 -5.67
CA LEU A 249 -16.43 0.53 -5.51
C LEU A 249 -16.77 0.73 -4.02
N GLU A 250 -16.80 -0.34 -3.23
CA GLU A 250 -16.99 -0.28 -1.76
C GLU A 250 -15.95 0.63 -1.09
N ILE A 251 -14.67 0.42 -1.39
CA ILE A 251 -13.56 1.20 -0.83
C ILE A 251 -13.69 2.66 -1.25
N LYS A 252 -13.87 2.92 -2.55
CA LYS A 252 -14.00 4.29 -3.10
C LYS A 252 -15.17 5.05 -2.47
N THR A 253 -16.35 4.42 -2.41
CA THR A 253 -17.54 5.04 -1.82
C THR A 253 -17.34 5.25 -0.32
N SER A 254 -16.81 4.27 0.40
CA SER A 254 -16.53 4.42 1.83
C SER A 254 -15.56 5.57 2.08
N ASP A 255 -14.41 5.60 1.42
CA ASP A 255 -13.36 6.60 1.64
C ASP A 255 -13.85 8.02 1.34
N SER A 256 -14.72 8.18 0.33
CA SER A 256 -15.31 9.48 -0.03
C SER A 256 -16.18 10.10 1.07
N LEU A 257 -16.73 9.28 1.98
CA LEU A 257 -17.59 9.74 3.08
C LEU A 257 -16.79 10.11 4.35
N GLY A 258 -15.48 9.84 4.36
CA GLY A 258 -14.60 10.13 5.48
C GLY A 258 -14.58 9.05 6.58
N PRO A 259 -13.88 9.30 7.69
CA PRO A 259 -13.69 8.34 8.77
C PRO A 259 -14.99 8.12 9.56
N GLY A 260 -15.21 6.89 10.03
CA GLY A 260 -16.47 6.53 10.67
C GLY A 260 -16.53 5.09 11.16
N GLY A 261 -17.51 4.81 12.01
CA GLY A 261 -17.89 3.43 12.33
C GLY A 261 -18.58 2.79 11.13
N SER A 262 -18.38 1.50 10.91
CA SER A 262 -19.10 0.78 9.86
C SER A 262 -19.48 -0.63 10.30
N THR A 263 -20.58 -1.12 9.72
CA THR A 263 -21.02 -2.51 9.84
C THR A 263 -21.37 -3.00 8.45
N SER A 264 -20.75 -4.09 8.01
CA SER A 264 -21.02 -4.70 6.71
C SER A 264 -21.96 -5.90 6.85
N ILE A 265 -22.81 -6.08 5.85
CA ILE A 265 -23.67 -7.24 5.67
C ILE A 265 -23.40 -7.80 4.28
N THR A 266 -22.87 -9.01 4.22
CA THR A 266 -22.67 -9.73 2.95
C THR A 266 -23.94 -10.47 2.54
N LYS A 267 -24.04 -10.84 1.26
CA LYS A 267 -25.10 -11.71 0.74
C LYS A 267 -25.28 -12.99 1.55
N GLU A 268 -24.18 -13.67 1.90
CA GLU A 268 -24.23 -14.92 2.68
C GLU A 268 -24.75 -14.68 4.09
N THR A 269 -24.37 -13.55 4.70
CA THR A 269 -24.84 -13.17 6.03
C THR A 269 -26.34 -12.91 6.01
N LEU A 270 -26.83 -12.18 5.01
CA LEU A 270 -28.25 -11.89 4.84
C LEU A 270 -29.08 -13.15 4.58
N LEU A 271 -28.58 -14.06 3.72
CA LEU A 271 -29.21 -15.36 3.47
C LEU A 271 -29.28 -16.25 4.72
N LYS A 272 -28.25 -16.22 5.58
CA LYS A 272 -28.25 -16.95 6.85
C LYS A 272 -29.27 -16.38 7.84
N LEU A 273 -29.47 -15.07 7.85
CA LEU A 273 -30.46 -14.40 8.71
C LEU A 273 -31.90 -14.68 8.26
N ALA A 274 -32.13 -14.83 6.97
CA ALA A 274 -33.45 -15.07 6.40
C ALA A 274 -33.95 -16.51 6.56
N LYS A 275 -33.06 -17.49 6.77
CA LYS A 275 -33.45 -18.90 6.94
C LYS A 275 -33.85 -19.20 8.38
N PRO A 276 -35.00 -19.84 8.63
CA PRO A 276 -35.32 -20.35 9.96
C PRO A 276 -34.28 -21.39 10.37
N THR A 277 -33.69 -21.22 11.54
CA THR A 277 -32.73 -22.20 12.09
C THR A 277 -33.51 -23.28 12.83
N PRO A 278 -33.02 -24.54 12.90
CA PRO A 278 -33.72 -25.64 13.57
C PRO A 278 -34.07 -25.36 15.05
N GLN A 279 -33.31 -24.47 15.69
CA GLN A 279 -33.50 -24.07 17.09
C GLN A 279 -34.41 -22.85 17.27
N ASN A 280 -34.79 -22.14 16.20
CA ASN A 280 -35.62 -20.94 16.28
C ASN A 280 -36.53 -20.83 15.05
N SER A 281 -37.81 -21.11 15.24
CA SER A 281 -38.83 -21.10 14.18
C SER A 281 -39.16 -19.69 13.67
N LEU A 282 -38.72 -18.64 14.36
CA LEU A 282 -38.91 -17.25 13.97
C LEU A 282 -37.68 -16.75 13.19
N VAL A 283 -37.92 -16.24 11.98
CA VAL A 283 -36.89 -15.57 11.15
C VAL A 283 -36.35 -14.37 11.93
N LYS A 284 -35.05 -14.39 12.24
CA LYS A 284 -34.41 -13.32 13.02
C LYS A 284 -34.22 -12.09 12.12
N GLN A 285 -35.09 -11.11 12.28
CA GLN A 285 -34.94 -9.82 11.61
C GLN A 285 -33.73 -9.07 12.19
N SER A 286 -32.89 -8.54 11.32
CA SER A 286 -31.78 -7.66 11.68
C SER A 286 -32.27 -6.21 11.84
N ASN A 287 -31.54 -5.43 12.63
CA ASN A 287 -31.77 -3.99 12.80
C ASN A 287 -31.26 -3.14 11.63
N TYR A 288 -30.82 -3.77 10.54
CA TYR A 288 -30.12 -3.13 9.43
C TYR A 288 -30.79 -3.43 8.09
N LEU A 289 -30.66 -4.67 7.61
CA LEU A 289 -31.16 -5.15 6.33
C LEU A 289 -31.85 -6.50 6.50
N ASN A 290 -32.98 -6.68 5.84
CA ASN A 290 -33.79 -7.90 5.87
C ASN A 290 -34.17 -8.33 4.45
N LEU A 291 -34.76 -9.51 4.33
CA LEU A 291 -35.42 -9.99 3.12
C LEU A 291 -36.93 -10.03 3.32
N THR A 292 -37.66 -9.67 2.27
CA THR A 292 -39.10 -9.91 2.16
C THR A 292 -39.38 -11.38 1.84
N GLU A 293 -40.65 -11.79 1.87
CA GLU A 293 -41.07 -13.16 1.48
C GLU A 293 -40.71 -13.50 0.02
N ASN A 294 -40.56 -12.48 -0.83
CA ASN A 294 -40.24 -12.61 -2.25
C ASN A 294 -38.75 -12.38 -2.54
N ASP A 295 -37.86 -12.55 -1.56
CA ASP A 295 -36.40 -12.43 -1.71
C ASP A 295 -35.90 -11.03 -2.14
N PHE A 296 -36.74 -9.99 -2.02
CA PHE A 296 -36.32 -8.60 -2.19
C PHE A 296 -35.74 -8.02 -0.90
N LEU A 297 -34.81 -7.08 -1.01
CA LEU A 297 -34.25 -6.37 0.13
C LEU A 297 -35.32 -5.54 0.85
N SER A 298 -35.22 -5.42 2.16
CA SER A 298 -36.00 -4.48 2.96
C SER A 298 -35.14 -3.82 4.04
N ILE A 299 -35.15 -2.49 4.08
CA ILE A 299 -34.40 -1.72 5.07
C ILE A 299 -35.17 -1.71 6.39
N ALA A 300 -34.47 -2.09 7.47
CA ALA A 300 -35.07 -2.14 8.80
C ALA A 300 -35.59 -0.76 9.24
N LYS A 301 -36.72 -0.75 9.96
CA LYS A 301 -37.40 0.48 10.40
C LYS A 301 -36.48 1.54 11.03
N PRO A 302 -35.51 1.20 11.92
CA PRO A 302 -34.61 2.19 12.52
C PRO A 302 -33.69 2.91 11.53
N ARG A 303 -33.49 2.36 10.32
CA ARG A 303 -32.52 2.82 9.32
C ARG A 303 -33.17 3.48 8.11
N ARG A 304 -34.51 3.57 8.06
CA ARG A 304 -35.23 4.13 6.89
C ARG A 304 -35.00 5.62 6.64
N ASN A 305 -34.44 6.35 7.60
CA ASN A 305 -34.11 7.77 7.47
C ASN A 305 -32.62 8.01 7.12
N ASP A 306 -31.82 6.95 6.99
CA ASP A 306 -30.40 7.05 6.67
C ASP A 306 -30.23 7.40 5.17
N ILE A 307 -29.10 8.03 4.82
CA ILE A 307 -28.80 8.43 3.44
C ILE A 307 -28.41 7.19 2.64
N ILE A 308 -29.15 6.89 1.58
CA ILE A 308 -28.94 5.67 0.78
C ILE A 308 -28.07 5.98 -0.44
N LEU A 309 -26.98 5.22 -0.59
CA LEU A 309 -26.15 5.20 -1.79
C LEU A 309 -26.21 3.81 -2.43
N LEU A 310 -26.73 3.71 -3.65
CA LEU A 310 -26.73 2.50 -4.47
C LEU A 310 -25.59 2.56 -5.49
N ASN A 311 -24.66 1.61 -5.40
CA ASN A 311 -23.46 1.55 -6.24
C ASN A 311 -22.68 2.89 -6.27
N GLY A 312 -22.62 3.56 -5.12
CA GLY A 312 -21.93 4.85 -4.95
C GLY A 312 -22.72 6.08 -5.36
N ASN A 313 -23.95 5.95 -5.87
CA ASN A 313 -24.79 7.07 -6.26
C ASN A 313 -25.98 7.24 -5.29
N PRO A 314 -26.45 8.48 -5.03
CA PRO A 314 -27.67 8.69 -4.24
C PRO A 314 -28.86 7.92 -4.82
N SER A 315 -29.64 7.28 -3.95
CA SER A 315 -30.78 6.44 -4.31
C SER A 315 -31.90 6.56 -3.28
N THR A 316 -33.06 5.98 -3.59
CA THR A 316 -34.25 6.01 -2.75
C THR A 316 -34.53 4.66 -2.08
N LEU A 317 -35.37 4.66 -1.04
CA LEU A 317 -35.80 3.43 -0.37
C LEU A 317 -36.53 2.51 -1.36
N GLU A 318 -37.40 3.08 -2.21
CA GLU A 318 -38.21 2.34 -3.17
C GLU A 318 -37.37 1.68 -4.27
N GLU A 319 -36.23 2.27 -4.64
CA GLU A 319 -35.28 1.66 -5.58
C GLU A 319 -34.56 0.48 -4.95
N VAL A 320 -34.12 0.63 -3.70
CA VAL A 320 -33.42 -0.44 -2.97
C VAL A 320 -34.34 -1.62 -2.68
N GLU A 321 -35.57 -1.39 -2.25
CA GLU A 321 -36.51 -2.46 -1.91
C GLU A 321 -37.02 -3.24 -3.15
N LYS A 322 -36.62 -2.83 -4.37
CA LYS A 322 -36.82 -3.61 -5.61
C LYS A 322 -35.64 -4.51 -5.97
N ILE A 323 -34.54 -4.44 -5.22
CA ILE A 323 -33.35 -5.27 -5.49
C ILE A 323 -33.62 -6.69 -5.01
N HIS A 324 -33.48 -7.65 -5.91
CA HIS A 324 -33.56 -9.07 -5.56
C HIS A 324 -32.25 -9.53 -4.91
N ILE A 325 -32.30 -10.47 -3.96
CA ILE A 325 -31.11 -11.03 -3.29
C ILE A 325 -30.07 -11.61 -4.27
N LYS A 326 -30.51 -11.99 -5.47
CA LYS A 326 -29.63 -12.51 -6.53
C LYS A 326 -28.67 -11.44 -7.04
N ASP A 327 -29.12 -10.20 -7.13
CA ASP A 327 -28.33 -9.07 -7.62
C ASP A 327 -27.59 -8.37 -6.48
N PHE A 328 -28.01 -8.58 -5.24
CA PHE A 328 -27.32 -8.08 -4.05
C PHE A 328 -25.93 -8.70 -3.89
N TYR A 329 -24.93 -7.84 -3.65
CA TYR A 329 -23.56 -8.22 -3.32
C TYR A 329 -23.28 -7.99 -1.84
N SER A 330 -23.40 -6.74 -1.38
CA SER A 330 -23.15 -6.35 0.00
C SER A 330 -23.86 -5.05 0.37
N ALA A 331 -23.96 -4.79 1.68
CA ALA A 331 -24.33 -3.49 2.22
C ALA A 331 -23.35 -3.07 3.32
N ILE A 332 -23.07 -1.77 3.41
CA ILE A 332 -22.26 -1.16 4.47
C ILE A 332 -23.09 -0.06 5.12
N PHE A 333 -23.34 -0.21 6.42
CA PHE A 333 -23.98 0.80 7.26
C PHE A 333 -22.87 1.63 7.89
N LYS A 334 -22.75 2.89 7.45
CA LYS A 334 -21.63 3.76 7.83
C LYS A 334 -22.12 4.97 8.62
N GLU A 335 -21.42 5.27 9.71
CA GLU A 335 -21.67 6.45 10.53
C GLU A 335 -20.49 7.40 10.37
N THR A 336 -20.73 8.58 9.81
CA THR A 336 -19.70 9.61 9.62
C THR A 336 -20.03 10.85 10.42
N TRP A 337 -19.01 11.70 10.59
CA TRP A 337 -19.13 12.98 11.25
C TRP A 337 -18.94 14.07 10.21
N GLN A 338 -19.78 15.10 10.25
CA GLN A 338 -19.50 16.32 9.50
C GLN A 338 -18.19 16.95 9.98
N GLU A 339 -17.57 17.83 9.17
CA GLU A 339 -16.28 18.45 9.49
C GLU A 339 -16.24 19.14 10.86
N ASN A 340 -17.38 19.68 11.30
CA ASN A 340 -17.54 20.31 12.62
C ASN A 340 -17.67 19.31 13.79
N LYS A 341 -17.80 18.01 13.52
CA LYS A 341 -18.04 16.91 14.48
C LYS A 341 -19.28 17.07 15.36
N LEU A 342 -20.20 17.96 14.97
CA LEU A 342 -21.42 18.22 15.75
C LEU A 342 -22.60 17.36 15.27
N LEU A 343 -22.60 16.98 14.00
CA LEU A 343 -23.67 16.22 13.38
C LEU A 343 -23.15 14.88 12.89
N ARG A 344 -23.78 13.81 13.37
CA ARG A 344 -23.62 12.46 12.84
C ARG A 344 -24.50 12.29 11.62
N GLN A 345 -23.95 11.67 10.59
CA GLN A 345 -24.68 11.24 9.41
C GLN A 345 -24.60 9.73 9.31
N HIS A 346 -25.73 9.12 8.98
CA HIS A 346 -25.84 7.69 8.80
C HIS A 346 -26.08 7.42 7.32
N TYR A 347 -25.29 6.51 6.76
CA TYR A 347 -25.33 6.11 5.36
C TYR A 347 -25.60 4.62 5.25
N ILE A 348 -26.39 4.24 4.26
CA ILE A 348 -26.56 2.86 3.81
C ILE A 348 -25.96 2.77 2.42
N LEU A 349 -24.82 2.09 2.32
CA LEU A 349 -24.15 1.84 1.05
C LEU A 349 -24.58 0.47 0.58
N ILE A 350 -25.22 0.37 -0.58
CA ILE A 350 -25.68 -0.90 -1.14
C ILE A 350 -24.95 -1.13 -2.45
N PHE A 351 -24.39 -2.33 -2.59
CA PHE A 351 -23.64 -2.73 -3.77
C PHE A 351 -24.33 -3.93 -4.40
N THR A 352 -24.53 -3.86 -5.71
CA THR A 352 -25.12 -4.92 -6.51
C THR A 352 -24.12 -5.39 -7.55
N GLU A 353 -24.22 -6.66 -7.93
CA GLU A 353 -23.55 -7.12 -9.13
C GLU A 353 -24.16 -6.38 -10.34
N PRO A 354 -23.36 -5.97 -11.33
CA PRO A 354 -23.93 -5.46 -12.56
C PRO A 354 -24.78 -6.57 -13.18
N LEU A 355 -26.01 -6.24 -13.58
CA LEU A 355 -26.74 -7.07 -14.54
C LEU A 355 -25.79 -7.29 -15.71
N ASN A 356 -25.43 -8.55 -15.99
CA ASN A 356 -24.63 -8.87 -17.17
C ASN A 356 -25.28 -8.16 -18.37
N PRO A 357 -24.57 -7.25 -19.06
CA PRO A 357 -25.13 -6.54 -20.20
C PRO A 357 -25.48 -7.50 -21.34
#